data_AF-A0A8I6Y6X4-F1
#
_entry.id   AF-A0A8I6Y6X4-F1
#
_cell.length_a   1.000
_cell.length_b   1.000
_cell.length_c   1.000
_cell.angle_alpha   90.00
_cell.angle_beta   90.00
_cell.angle_gamma   90.00
#
_symmetry.space_group_name_H-M   'P 1'
#
loop_
_entity.id
_entity.type
_entity.pdbx_description
1 polymer ?
#
loop_
_entity_poly.entity_id
_entity_poly.type
_entity_poly.pdbx_seq_one_letter_code
_entity_poly.pdbx_strand_id
1 'polypeptide(L)'
;MNQRYVDVKKSRNKHDNTTVIHHYKVDVFNVAIDQQVIELNDRFSSQVTELLDLCSSLDPRHDAFDKSKICTLVEKFYRVDFSNQERDRLECELPHFQLDTFNNPEIKNCKSLADMTKGIIKTGKSSDYPMVERLLRLE
;
A
#
# COMPACT_ATOMS: atom_id res chain seq x y z
N MET A 1 60.73 -13.15 -42.37
CA MET A 1 59.70 -14.08 -41.88
C MET A 1 59.02 -13.44 -40.68
N ASN A 2 57.75 -13.03 -40.80
CA ASN A 2 56.99 -12.31 -39.77
C ASN A 2 56.36 -13.32 -38.81
N GLN A 3 56.96 -13.51 -37.63
CA GLN A 3 56.35 -14.30 -36.56
C GLN A 3 55.40 -13.38 -35.77
N ARG A 4 54.10 -13.53 -36.07
CA ARG A 4 53.02 -12.78 -35.42
C ARG A 4 53.04 -13.06 -33.92
N TYR A 5 53.13 -12.00 -33.12
CA TYR A 5 52.76 -12.03 -31.71
C TYR A 5 51.27 -12.37 -31.64
N VAL A 6 50.92 -13.50 -31.03
CA VAL A 6 49.53 -13.83 -30.67
C VAL A 6 49.41 -13.55 -29.18
N ASP A 7 48.82 -12.40 -28.84
CA ASP A 7 48.40 -12.11 -27.46
C ASP A 7 47.18 -12.98 -27.14
N VAL A 8 47.46 -14.20 -26.70
CA VAL A 8 46.47 -15.10 -26.12
C VAL A 8 46.19 -14.61 -24.70
N LYS A 9 45.13 -13.80 -24.54
CA LYS A 9 44.21 -13.70 -23.37
C LYS A 9 43.86 -12.25 -23.05
N LYS A 10 42.86 -11.68 -23.74
CA LYS A 10 42.14 -10.50 -23.22
C LYS A 10 40.78 -10.26 -23.88
N SER A 11 39.90 -11.27 -23.87
CA SER A 11 38.50 -11.02 -24.31
C SER A 11 37.44 -11.93 -23.70
N ARG A 12 37.73 -12.68 -22.62
CA ARG A 12 36.72 -13.53 -21.95
C ARG A 12 36.31 -13.04 -20.56
N ASN A 13 37.20 -12.38 -19.82
CA ASN A 13 36.93 -12.03 -18.41
C ASN A 13 35.95 -10.87 -18.19
N LYS A 14 35.76 -9.95 -19.15
CA LYS A 14 34.92 -8.76 -18.88
C LYS A 14 33.43 -9.11 -18.87
N HIS A 15 33.00 -9.99 -19.77
CA HIS A 15 31.61 -10.43 -19.86
C HIS A 15 31.27 -11.40 -18.72
N ASP A 16 32.19 -12.32 -18.41
CA ASP A 16 32.01 -13.33 -17.37
C ASP A 16 32.01 -12.72 -15.96
N ASN A 17 32.94 -11.79 -15.67
CA ASN A 17 32.95 -11.07 -14.39
C ASN A 17 31.69 -10.19 -14.22
N THR A 18 31.15 -9.62 -15.30
CA THR A 18 29.91 -8.82 -15.21
C THR A 18 28.72 -9.70 -14.84
N THR A 19 28.62 -10.91 -15.41
CA THR A 19 27.60 -11.90 -15.08
C THR A 19 27.73 -12.41 -13.65
N VAL A 20 28.96 -12.72 -13.21
CA VAL A 20 29.24 -13.19 -11.83
C VAL A 20 28.97 -12.10 -10.79
N ILE A 21 29.34 -10.85 -11.07
CA ILE A 21 29.02 -9.71 -10.19
C ILE A 21 27.49 -9.47 -10.16
N HIS A 22 26.79 -9.61 -11.29
CA HIS A 22 25.33 -9.53 -11.31
C HIS A 22 24.68 -10.63 -10.49
N HIS A 23 25.14 -11.87 -10.63
CA HIS A 23 24.67 -13.01 -9.85
C HIS A 23 24.87 -12.76 -8.35
N TYR A 24 26.09 -12.37 -7.95
CA TYR A 24 26.38 -12.06 -6.55
C TYR A 24 25.54 -10.90 -6.01
N LYS A 25 25.35 -9.83 -6.81
CA LYS A 25 24.48 -8.71 -6.42
C LYS A 25 23.05 -9.17 -6.22
N VAL A 26 22.49 -9.93 -7.16
CA VAL A 26 21.12 -10.47 -7.08
C VAL A 26 20.98 -11.35 -5.86
N ASP A 27 21.94 -12.24 -5.58
CA ASP A 27 21.90 -13.13 -4.43
C ASP A 27 21.95 -12.34 -3.10
N VAL A 28 22.83 -11.35 -2.99
CA VAL A 28 22.90 -10.48 -1.80
C VAL A 28 21.61 -9.68 -1.61
N PHE A 29 21.02 -9.17 -2.70
CA PHE A 29 19.73 -8.48 -2.64
C PHE A 29 18.60 -9.41 -2.22
N ASN A 30 18.54 -10.63 -2.76
CA ASN A 30 17.53 -11.62 -2.39
C ASN A 30 17.65 -12.02 -0.92
N VAL A 31 18.87 -12.26 -0.42
CA VAL A 31 19.11 -12.53 1.00
C VAL A 31 18.65 -11.36 1.88
N ALA A 32 18.90 -10.12 1.46
CA ALA A 32 18.43 -8.94 2.18
C ALA A 32 16.90 -8.84 2.19
N ILE A 33 16.22 -9.16 1.08
CA ILE A 33 14.76 -9.22 0.99
C ILE A 33 14.22 -10.31 1.91
N ASP A 34 14.78 -11.51 1.86
CA ASP A 34 14.36 -12.65 2.70
C ASP A 34 14.47 -12.30 4.18
N GLN A 35 15.58 -11.65 4.58
CA GLN A 35 15.78 -11.18 5.94
C GLN A 35 14.73 -10.14 6.36
N GLN A 36 14.38 -9.20 5.48
CA GLN A 36 13.31 -8.23 5.74
C GLN A 36 11.95 -8.91 5.89
N VAL A 37 11.64 -9.90 5.05
CA VAL A 37 10.38 -10.65 5.13
C VAL A 37 10.29 -11.43 6.45
N ILE A 38 11.37 -12.09 6.86
CA ILE A 38 11.44 -12.81 8.14
C ILE A 38 11.21 -11.85 9.30
N GLU A 39 11.90 -10.71 9.34
CA GLU A 39 11.74 -9.74 10.41
C GLU A 39 10.34 -9.14 10.46
N LEU A 40 9.71 -8.87 9.31
CA LEU A 40 8.33 -8.41 9.25
C LEU A 40 7.37 -9.47 9.80
N ASN A 41 7.54 -10.73 9.42
CA ASN A 41 6.71 -11.84 9.89
C ASN A 41 6.89 -12.14 11.38
N ASP A 42 8.08 -11.87 11.95
CA ASP A 42 8.35 -12.01 13.38
C ASP A 42 7.74 -10.85 14.19
N ARG A 43 7.81 -9.62 13.65
CA ARG A 43 7.29 -8.41 14.32
C ARG A 43 5.76 -8.27 14.22
N PHE A 44 5.17 -8.66 13.09
CA PHE A 44 3.74 -8.51 12.83
C PHE A 44 3.03 -9.85 12.85
N SER A 45 2.12 -10.01 13.82
CA SER A 45 1.23 -11.17 13.83
C SER A 45 0.34 -11.19 12.59
N SER A 46 -0.16 -12.37 12.22
CA SER A 46 -1.13 -12.51 11.12
C SER A 46 -2.32 -11.56 11.26
N GLN A 47 -2.76 -11.26 12.48
CA GLN A 47 -3.87 -10.34 12.73
C GLN A 47 -3.50 -8.88 12.42
N VAL A 48 -2.28 -8.45 12.78
CA VAL A 48 -1.83 -7.08 12.48
C VAL A 48 -1.57 -6.91 10.99
N THR A 49 -1.01 -7.93 10.33
CA THR A 49 -0.83 -7.93 8.88
C THR A 49 -2.17 -7.88 8.14
N GLU A 50 -3.17 -8.62 8.61
CA GLU A 50 -4.54 -8.52 8.07
C GLU A 50 -5.13 -7.12 8.28
N LEU A 51 -4.99 -6.54 9.48
CA LEU A 51 -5.45 -5.18 9.75
C LEU A 51 -4.82 -4.18 8.78
N LEU A 52 -3.50 -4.23 8.59
CA LEU A 52 -2.77 -3.32 7.69
C LEU A 52 -3.19 -3.49 6.22
N ASP A 53 -3.42 -4.72 5.75
CA ASP A 53 -3.95 -4.97 4.39
C ASP A 53 -5.33 -4.35 4.22
N LEU A 54 -6.21 -4.49 5.23
CA LEU A 54 -7.55 -3.90 5.18
C LEU A 54 -7.49 -2.36 5.27
N CYS A 55 -6.68 -1.77 6.15
CA CYS A 55 -6.50 -0.32 6.24
C CYS A 55 -5.96 0.29 4.93
N SER A 56 -5.13 -0.45 4.19
CA SER A 56 -4.61 0.00 2.89
C SER A 56 -5.70 0.26 1.85
N SER A 57 -6.89 -0.33 2.04
CA SER A 57 -8.04 -0.15 1.15
C SER A 57 -8.87 1.10 1.41
N LEU A 58 -8.56 1.89 2.46
CA LEU A 58 -9.37 3.04 2.86
C LEU A 58 -9.21 4.27 1.98
N ASP A 59 -8.10 4.39 1.25
CA ASP A 59 -7.82 5.60 0.48
C ASP A 59 -8.45 5.53 -0.93
N PRO A 60 -9.52 6.31 -1.19
CA PRO A 60 -10.23 6.28 -2.47
C PRO A 60 -9.40 6.74 -3.68
N ARG A 61 -8.21 7.29 -3.46
CA ARG A 61 -7.32 7.80 -4.52
C ARG A 61 -6.38 6.74 -5.05
N HIS A 62 -6.26 5.61 -4.37
CA HIS A 62 -5.38 4.51 -4.74
C HIS A 62 -6.18 3.35 -5.34
N ASP A 63 -5.55 2.59 -6.24
CA ASP A 63 -6.17 1.42 -6.87
C ASP A 63 -6.47 0.29 -5.86
N ALA A 64 -5.88 0.36 -4.67
CA ALA A 64 -6.14 -0.55 -3.56
C ALA A 64 -7.51 -0.30 -2.88
N PHE A 65 -8.21 0.78 -3.23
CA PHE A 65 -9.53 1.07 -2.66
C PHE A 65 -10.50 -0.06 -2.94
N ASP A 66 -10.99 -0.69 -1.88
CA ASP A 66 -11.85 -1.86 -1.97
C ASP A 66 -12.92 -1.79 -0.87
N LYS A 67 -14.14 -1.48 -1.30
CA LYS A 67 -15.32 -1.42 -0.45
C LYS A 67 -15.52 -2.68 0.39
N SER A 68 -15.30 -3.87 -0.17
CA SER A 68 -15.49 -5.16 0.52
C SER A 68 -14.45 -5.33 1.64
N LYS A 69 -13.20 -4.95 1.38
CA LYS A 69 -12.15 -4.92 2.41
C LYS A 69 -12.46 -3.91 3.51
N ILE A 70 -12.97 -2.72 3.17
CA ILE A 70 -13.37 -1.72 4.17
C ILE A 70 -14.54 -2.25 5.05
N CYS A 71 -15.54 -2.90 4.48
CA CYS A 71 -16.60 -3.53 5.27
C CYS A 71 -16.02 -4.62 6.19
N THR A 72 -15.09 -5.44 5.68
CA THR A 72 -14.40 -6.46 6.48
C THR A 72 -13.58 -5.86 7.62
N LEU A 73 -12.93 -4.71 7.40
CA LEU A 73 -12.19 -3.96 8.43
C LEU A 73 -13.09 -3.61 9.59
N VAL A 74 -14.23 -2.97 9.30
CA VAL A 74 -15.19 -2.55 10.31
C VAL A 74 -15.82 -3.74 11.01
N GLU A 75 -16.16 -4.79 10.25
CA GLU A 75 -16.74 -6.01 10.79
C GLU A 75 -15.78 -6.82 11.64
N LYS A 76 -14.46 -6.76 11.45
CA LYS A 76 -13.49 -7.55 12.24
C LYS A 76 -12.87 -6.74 13.38
N PHE A 77 -12.47 -5.51 13.11
CA PHE A 77 -11.62 -4.73 13.99
C PHE A 77 -12.36 -3.59 14.71
N TYR A 78 -13.39 -3.01 14.09
CA TYR A 78 -14.19 -1.90 14.68
C TYR A 78 -15.63 -2.33 15.04
N ARG A 79 -15.80 -3.58 15.49
CA ARG A 79 -17.11 -4.17 15.79
C ARG A 79 -17.94 -3.38 16.79
N VAL A 80 -17.28 -2.81 17.79
CA VAL A 80 -17.92 -2.06 18.89
C VAL A 80 -18.24 -0.62 18.48
N ASP A 81 -17.56 -0.11 17.46
CA ASP A 81 -17.74 1.25 16.97
C ASP A 81 -18.88 1.36 15.97
N PHE A 82 -19.27 0.27 15.30
CA PHE A 82 -20.34 0.30 14.30
C PHE A 82 -21.41 -0.75 14.58
N SER A 83 -22.66 -0.28 14.72
CA SER A 83 -23.86 -1.12 14.65
C SER A 83 -24.07 -1.68 13.24
N ASN A 84 -24.90 -2.72 13.10
CA ASN A 84 -25.19 -3.32 11.80
C ASN A 84 -25.78 -2.30 10.81
N GLN A 85 -26.70 -1.44 11.27
CA GLN A 85 -27.28 -0.39 10.44
C GLN A 85 -26.25 0.64 9.97
N GLU A 86 -25.28 0.97 10.83
CA GLU A 86 -24.18 1.87 10.47
C GLU A 86 -23.22 1.24 9.46
N ARG A 87 -23.03 -0.08 9.50
CA ARG A 87 -22.24 -0.80 8.48
C ARG A 87 -22.94 -0.82 7.13
N ASP A 88 -24.24 -1.10 7.11
CA ASP A 88 -25.03 -1.02 5.88
C ASP A 88 -24.98 0.39 5.28
N ARG A 89 -25.05 1.41 6.15
CA ARG A 89 -24.92 2.81 5.74
C ARG A 89 -23.52 3.13 5.19
N LEU A 90 -22.47 2.72 5.89
CA LEU A 90 -21.09 2.86 5.40
C LEU A 90 -20.94 2.24 4.02
N GLU A 91 -21.49 1.04 3.84
CA GLU A 91 -21.47 0.31 2.58
C GLU A 91 -22.10 1.13 1.43
N CYS A 92 -23.19 1.86 1.71
CA CYS A 92 -23.81 2.77 0.76
C CYS A 92 -23.02 4.07 0.54
N GLU A 93 -22.33 4.60 1.55
CA GLU A 93 -21.57 5.86 1.47
C GLU A 93 -20.29 5.71 0.62
N LEU A 94 -19.60 4.57 0.71
CA LEU A 94 -18.27 4.37 0.12
C LEU A 94 -18.17 4.67 -1.40
N PRO A 95 -19.07 4.20 -2.29
CA PRO A 95 -18.97 4.51 -3.72
C PRO A 95 -19.14 6.00 -4.02
N HIS A 96 -20.03 6.67 -3.29
CA HIS A 96 -20.29 8.09 -3.45
C HIS A 96 -19.11 8.92 -2.95
N PHE A 97 -18.54 8.54 -1.80
CA PHE A 97 -17.36 9.15 -1.25
C PHE A 97 -16.15 9.05 -2.19
N GLN A 98 -15.96 7.89 -2.82
CA GLN A 98 -14.90 7.70 -3.80
C GLN A 98 -15.06 8.66 -4.99
N LEU A 99 -16.27 8.71 -5.58
CA LEU A 99 -16.57 9.63 -6.68
C LEU A 99 -16.32 11.10 -6.30
N ASP A 100 -16.79 11.50 -5.13
CA ASP A 100 -16.67 12.87 -4.64
C ASP A 100 -15.24 13.26 -4.28
N THR A 101 -14.41 12.31 -3.87
CA THR A 101 -12.98 12.55 -3.63
C THR A 101 -12.27 12.96 -4.91
N PHE A 102 -12.61 12.37 -6.06
CA PHE A 102 -12.01 12.76 -7.34
C PHE A 102 -12.50 14.12 -7.85
N ASN A 103 -13.73 14.50 -7.51
CA ASN A 103 -14.36 15.75 -7.93
C ASN A 103 -14.03 16.94 -7.03
N ASN A 104 -13.54 16.71 -5.81
CA ASN A 104 -13.23 17.76 -4.85
C ASN A 104 -11.71 17.99 -4.73
N PRO A 105 -11.17 19.12 -5.26
CA PRO A 105 -9.73 19.39 -5.23
C PRO A 105 -9.14 19.47 -3.81
N GLU A 106 -9.93 19.89 -2.81
CA GLU A 106 -9.48 19.98 -1.41
C GLU A 106 -9.25 18.59 -0.81
N ILE A 107 -10.04 17.58 -1.20
CA ILE A 107 -9.93 16.19 -0.73
C ILE A 107 -8.90 15.42 -1.57
N LYS A 108 -8.95 15.60 -2.90
CA LYS A 108 -8.04 14.93 -3.85
C LYS A 108 -6.56 15.21 -3.53
N ASN A 109 -6.24 16.45 -3.20
CA ASN A 109 -4.86 16.92 -3.01
C ASN A 109 -4.33 16.76 -1.57
N CYS A 110 -5.07 16.09 -0.68
CA CYS A 110 -4.59 15.74 0.66
C CYS A 110 -3.30 14.90 0.57
N LYS A 111 -2.45 14.91 1.61
CA LYS A 111 -1.22 14.08 1.61
C LYS A 111 -1.38 12.79 2.39
N SER A 112 -2.42 12.69 3.20
CA SER A 112 -2.68 11.57 4.12
C SER A 112 -4.18 11.41 4.36
N LEU A 113 -4.58 10.27 4.93
CA LEU A 113 -5.95 10.05 5.41
C LEU A 113 -6.33 11.04 6.53
N ALA A 114 -5.38 11.43 7.37
CA ALA A 114 -5.59 12.46 8.40
C ALA A 114 -5.91 13.83 7.79
N ASP A 115 -5.22 14.20 6.69
CA ASP A 115 -5.55 15.42 5.94
C ASP A 115 -6.90 15.30 5.24
N MET A 116 -7.23 14.11 4.74
CA MET A 116 -8.52 13.82 4.10
C MET A 116 -9.68 14.00 5.09
N THR A 117 -9.53 13.53 6.32
CA THR A 117 -10.50 13.73 7.41
C THR A 117 -10.77 15.22 7.63
N LYS A 118 -9.71 16.04 7.67
CA LYS A 118 -9.84 17.50 7.78
C LYS A 118 -10.50 18.11 6.53
N GLY A 119 -10.18 17.59 5.35
CA GLY A 119 -10.76 18.02 4.07
C GLY A 119 -12.27 17.79 4.00
N ILE A 120 -12.75 16.63 4.46
CA ILE A 120 -14.18 16.28 4.52
C ILE A 120 -14.92 17.25 5.46
N ILE A 121 -14.35 17.55 6.63
CA ILE A 121 -14.90 18.52 7.59
C ILE A 121 -14.95 19.93 6.97
N LYS A 122 -13.84 20.39 6.39
CA LYS A 122 -13.71 21.73 5.79
C LYS A 122 -14.69 21.93 4.63
N THR A 123 -14.94 20.89 3.85
CA THR A 123 -15.82 20.94 2.67
C THR A 123 -17.29 20.70 3.00
N GLY A 124 -17.62 20.48 4.28
CA GLY A 124 -18.99 20.22 4.74
C GLY A 124 -19.50 18.81 4.43
N LYS A 125 -18.68 17.94 3.83
CA LYS A 125 -19.08 16.58 3.42
C LYS A 125 -19.18 15.59 4.57
N SER A 126 -18.83 16.00 5.79
CA SER A 126 -19.08 15.23 7.02
C SER A 126 -20.55 14.86 7.18
N SER A 127 -21.50 15.71 6.76
CA SER A 127 -22.93 15.40 6.83
C SER A 127 -23.36 14.34 5.81
N ASP A 128 -22.67 14.28 4.67
CA ASP A 128 -23.01 13.40 3.55
C ASP A 128 -22.43 12.00 3.78
N TYR A 129 -21.26 11.92 4.42
CA TYR A 129 -20.53 10.68 4.69
C TYR A 129 -20.14 10.50 6.16
N PRO A 130 -21.09 10.53 7.12
CA PRO A 130 -20.78 10.45 8.54
C PRO A 130 -20.14 9.11 8.94
N MET A 131 -20.40 8.01 8.24
CA MET A 131 -19.78 6.72 8.56
C MET A 131 -18.35 6.65 8.05
N VAL A 132 -18.10 7.21 6.86
CA VAL A 132 -16.73 7.36 6.33
C VAL A 132 -15.91 8.28 7.23
N GLU A 133 -16.45 9.43 7.62
CA GLU A 133 -15.78 10.36 8.53
C GLU A 133 -15.44 9.68 9.86
N ARG A 134 -16.39 8.92 10.43
CA ARG A 134 -16.17 8.19 11.67
C ARG A 134 -15.07 7.14 11.52
N LEU A 135 -15.06 6.39 10.43
CA LEU A 135 -14.04 5.38 10.16
C LEU A 135 -12.65 6.02 10.06
N LEU A 136 -12.51 7.12 9.31
CA LEU A 136 -11.23 7.82 9.16
C LEU A 136 -10.70 8.43 10.46
N ARG A 137 -11.54 8.61 11.49
CA ARG A 137 -11.13 9.06 12.83
C ARG A 137 -10.66 7.93 13.75
N LEU A 138 -10.96 6.68 13.41
CA LEU A 138 -10.52 5.50 14.16
C LEU A 138 -9.14 5.01 13.72
N GLU A 139 -8.73 5.39 12.50
CA GLU A 139 -7.39 5.19 11.94
C GLU A 139 -6.34 6.14 12.54
#